data_AF-A0A648F3H6-F1
#
_entry.id   AF-A0A648F3H6-F1
#
_cell.length_a   1.000
_cell.length_b   1.000
_cell.length_c   1.000
_cell.angle_alpha   90.00
_cell.angle_beta   90.00
_cell.angle_gamma   90.00
#
_symmetry.space_group_name_H-M   'P 1'
#
loop_
_entity.id
_entity.type
_entity.pdbx_description
1 polymer ?
#
loop_
_entity_poly.entity_id
_entity_poly.type
_entity_poly.pdbx_seq_one_letter_code
_entity_poly.pdbx_strand_id
1 'polypeptide(L)'
;MKPNSTGIAARMMLSIDRARISEALLNNRQLQSTPLQIRYPQGVREALGIMSEQLSLSVSDLTRILVEDALTEMFLPAENIVRRLLCRTEHIMQAHDVCVTTMTTLLAPWNIRPAVFRDPDKLADYLTGEILTALADWFYLNPEWLNGRVRYPLSRAGEWPATQDAFCQLISDSDNVDIILWHSFPFAGVHSQEYCGVLFRKKKEINKAIIYPVLSLSPVRMNKEKENWFHTARNLYAKTSVRTVTLRPAQAEYLMTGKILPAELFSIPLLPW
;
A
#
# COMPACT_ATOMS: atom_id res chain seq x y z
N MET A 1 2.16 -24.29 32.33
CA MET A 1 2.88 -23.77 31.16
C MET A 1 2.17 -22.51 30.68
N LYS A 2 2.84 -21.35 30.63
CA LYS A 2 2.24 -20.15 30.01
C LYS A 2 1.94 -20.50 28.55
N PRO A 3 0.70 -20.36 28.08
CA PRO A 3 0.39 -20.70 26.71
C PRO A 3 1.13 -19.72 25.79
N ASN A 4 1.96 -20.24 24.88
CA ASN A 4 2.62 -19.42 23.87
C ASN A 4 1.58 -18.98 22.82
N SER A 5 1.81 -17.85 22.16
CA SER A 5 0.87 -17.27 21.18
C SER A 5 0.42 -18.28 20.12
N THR A 6 1.35 -19.11 19.63
CA THR A 6 1.08 -20.18 18.66
C THR A 6 0.15 -21.26 19.21
N GLY A 7 0.31 -21.67 20.47
CA GLY A 7 -0.55 -22.66 21.11
C GLY A 7 -1.93 -22.14 21.48
N ILE A 8 -2.07 -20.84 21.75
CA ILE A 8 -3.38 -20.20 21.95
C ILE A 8 -4.15 -20.18 20.64
N ALA A 9 -3.55 -19.68 19.54
CA ALA A 9 -4.23 -19.63 18.25
C ALA A 9 -4.69 -21.03 17.78
N ALA A 10 -3.84 -22.05 17.91
CA ALA A 10 -4.19 -23.43 17.57
C ALA A 10 -5.33 -23.98 18.44
N ARG A 11 -5.33 -23.70 19.76
CA ARG A 11 -6.42 -24.11 20.66
C ARG A 11 -7.71 -23.34 20.36
N MET A 12 -7.63 -22.03 20.15
CA MET A 12 -8.77 -21.20 19.78
C MET A 12 -9.47 -21.72 18.51
N MET A 13 -8.70 -22.17 17.51
CA MET A 13 -9.26 -22.76 16.29
C MET A 13 -9.96 -24.11 16.50
N LEU A 14 -9.56 -24.88 17.52
CA LEU A 14 -10.07 -26.25 17.75
C LEU A 14 -11.15 -26.34 18.84
N SER A 15 -11.16 -25.43 19.82
CA SER A 15 -12.00 -25.56 21.02
C SER A 15 -13.02 -24.44 21.22
N ILE A 16 -13.10 -23.48 20.30
CA ILE A 16 -14.05 -22.36 20.40
C ILE A 16 -15.18 -22.57 19.39
N ASP A 17 -16.41 -22.22 19.82
CA ASP A 17 -17.58 -22.19 18.96
C ASP A 17 -17.46 -21.10 17.90
N ARG A 18 -16.86 -21.49 16.78
CA ARG A 18 -16.59 -20.62 15.64
C ARG A 18 -17.87 -20.07 15.03
N ALA A 19 -18.96 -20.84 15.01
CA ALA A 19 -20.22 -20.40 14.42
C ALA A 19 -20.80 -19.24 15.22
N ARG A 20 -20.85 -19.36 16.55
CA ARG A 20 -21.34 -18.31 17.43
C ARG A 20 -20.48 -17.04 17.41
N ILE A 21 -19.15 -17.17 17.35
CA ILE A 21 -18.26 -16.01 17.22
C ILE A 21 -18.43 -15.33 15.86
N SER A 22 -18.53 -16.11 14.79
CA SER A 22 -18.76 -15.58 13.44
C SER A 22 -20.07 -14.81 13.41
N GLU A 23 -21.16 -15.39 13.91
CA GLU A 23 -22.46 -14.73 14.00
C GLU A 23 -22.41 -13.42 14.79
N ALA A 24 -21.67 -13.39 15.92
CA ALA A 24 -21.50 -12.17 16.71
C ALA A 24 -20.76 -11.06 15.95
N LEU A 25 -19.71 -11.40 15.19
CA LEU A 25 -18.94 -10.46 14.36
C LEU A 25 -19.77 -9.91 13.17
N LEU A 26 -20.70 -10.72 12.64
CA LEU A 26 -21.55 -10.33 11.53
C LEU A 26 -22.72 -9.44 11.95
N ASN A 27 -23.41 -9.84 13.02
CA ASN A 27 -24.72 -9.27 13.36
C ASN A 27 -24.66 -8.14 14.39
N ASN A 28 -23.59 -8.00 15.17
CA ASN A 28 -23.50 -7.05 16.28
C ASN A 28 -22.40 -5.99 16.09
N ARG A 29 -22.39 -5.27 14.96
CA ARG A 29 -21.44 -4.19 14.68
C ARG A 29 -21.74 -2.87 15.41
N GLN A 30 -22.84 -2.79 16.16
CA GLN A 30 -23.17 -1.59 16.92
C GLN A 30 -22.23 -1.43 18.12
N LEU A 31 -21.68 -0.23 18.27
CA LEU A 31 -20.86 0.12 19.43
C LEU A 31 -21.71 -0.02 20.69
N GLN A 32 -21.31 -0.93 21.58
CA GLN A 32 -21.91 -1.00 22.90
C GLN A 32 -21.55 0.25 23.69
N SER A 33 -22.54 0.83 24.37
CA SER A 33 -22.37 2.02 25.21
C SER A 33 -21.42 1.80 26.39
N THR A 34 -21.21 0.54 26.79
CA THR A 34 -20.36 0.16 27.92
C THR A 34 -19.04 -0.43 27.40
N PRO A 35 -17.91 0.29 27.50
CA PRO A 35 -16.64 -0.20 27.02
C PRO A 35 -16.12 -1.34 27.90
N LEU A 36 -15.63 -2.41 27.26
CA LEU A 36 -14.82 -3.44 27.93
C LEU A 36 -13.54 -2.81 28.49
N GLN A 37 -13.35 -2.85 29.81
CA GLN A 37 -12.10 -2.39 30.42
C GLN A 37 -11.00 -3.44 30.24
N ILE A 38 -10.13 -3.23 29.25
CA ILE A 38 -8.98 -4.09 28.98
C ILE A 38 -7.73 -3.50 29.65
N ARG A 39 -7.01 -4.32 30.43
CA ARG A 39 -5.73 -3.94 31.03
C ARG A 39 -4.59 -4.35 30.09
N TYR A 40 -3.83 -3.36 29.63
CA TYR A 40 -2.65 -3.59 28.79
C TYR A 40 -1.36 -3.56 29.61
N PRO A 41 -0.36 -4.40 29.27
CA PRO A 41 1.01 -4.20 29.72
C PRO A 41 1.51 -2.80 29.33
N GLN A 42 2.40 -2.22 30.14
CA GLN A 42 2.89 -0.85 29.93
C GLN A 42 3.45 -0.63 28.51
N GLY A 43 4.30 -1.53 28.01
CA GLY A 43 4.87 -1.38 26.66
C GLY A 43 3.83 -1.40 25.53
N VAL A 44 2.71 -2.14 25.70
CA VAL A 44 1.61 -2.14 24.72
C VAL A 44 0.86 -0.80 24.77
N ARG A 45 0.64 -0.27 25.98
CA ARG A 45 -0.01 1.04 26.16
C ARG A 45 0.81 2.17 25.53
N GLU A 46 2.13 2.15 25.75
CA GLU A 46 3.05 3.14 25.16
C GLU A 46 3.05 3.06 23.62
N ALA A 47 3.13 1.84 23.06
CA ALA A 47 3.07 1.64 21.61
C ALA A 47 1.76 2.14 21.00
N LEU A 48 0.61 1.82 21.62
CA LEU A 48 -0.70 2.32 21.18
C LEU A 48 -0.79 3.85 21.29
N GLY A 49 -0.19 4.47 22.31
CA GLY A 49 -0.11 5.92 22.44
C GLY A 49 0.66 6.58 21.30
N ILE A 50 1.85 6.06 20.98
CA ILE A 50 2.68 6.56 19.87
C ILE A 50 1.94 6.43 18.53
N MET A 51 1.32 5.28 18.27
CA MET A 51 0.57 5.05 17.02
C MET A 51 -0.67 5.95 16.93
N SER A 52 -1.38 6.15 18.04
CA SER A 52 -2.55 7.03 18.14
C SER A 52 -2.20 8.47 17.75
N GLU A 53 -1.09 8.99 18.27
CA GLU A 53 -0.58 10.33 17.91
C GLU A 53 -0.18 10.42 16.43
N GLN A 54 0.57 9.43 15.93
CA GLN A 54 1.07 9.43 14.55
C GLN A 54 -0.04 9.29 13.50
N LEU A 55 -1.09 8.51 13.81
CA LEU A 55 -2.22 8.27 12.92
C LEU A 55 -3.38 9.25 13.13
N SER A 56 -3.29 10.14 14.13
CA SER A 56 -4.38 11.04 14.52
C SER A 56 -5.70 10.32 14.82
N LEU A 57 -5.62 9.15 15.45
CA LEU A 57 -6.75 8.32 15.87
C LEU A 57 -6.79 8.20 17.38
N SER A 58 -7.97 8.07 17.99
CA SER A 58 -8.04 7.76 19.43
C SER A 58 -7.47 6.37 19.72
N VAL A 59 -6.87 6.16 20.89
CA VAL A 59 -6.38 4.83 21.31
C VAL A 59 -7.52 3.80 21.29
N SER A 60 -8.75 4.21 21.63
CA SER A 60 -9.93 3.35 21.57
C SER A 60 -10.28 2.94 20.14
N ASP A 61 -10.27 3.88 19.19
CA ASP A 61 -10.57 3.58 17.78
C ASP A 61 -9.48 2.72 17.16
N LEU A 62 -8.20 3.04 17.41
CA LEU A 62 -7.08 2.23 16.96
C LEU A 62 -7.18 0.80 17.49
N THR A 63 -7.45 0.65 18.80
CA THR A 63 -7.63 -0.67 19.44
C THR A 63 -8.78 -1.43 18.80
N ARG A 64 -9.93 -0.77 18.59
CA ARG A 64 -11.10 -1.37 17.97
C ARG A 64 -10.76 -1.89 16.58
N ILE A 65 -10.16 -1.06 15.73
CA ILE A 65 -9.76 -1.43 14.36
C ILE A 65 -8.84 -2.66 14.41
N LEU A 66 -7.78 -2.64 15.24
CA LEU A 66 -6.82 -3.74 15.32
C LEU A 66 -7.45 -5.05 15.81
N VAL A 67 -8.33 -5.00 16.83
CA VAL A 67 -8.99 -6.19 17.40
C VAL A 67 -10.04 -6.74 16.43
N GLU A 68 -10.85 -5.87 15.84
CA GLU A 68 -11.85 -6.25 14.85
C GLU A 68 -11.20 -6.92 13.64
N ASP A 69 -10.12 -6.34 13.12
CA ASP A 69 -9.37 -6.93 12.01
C ASP A 69 -8.75 -8.27 12.39
N ALA A 70 -8.10 -8.39 13.56
CA ALA A 70 -7.51 -9.64 14.00
C ALA A 70 -8.55 -10.77 14.19
N LEU A 71 -9.70 -10.46 14.79
CA LEU A 71 -10.78 -11.44 14.98
C LEU A 71 -11.42 -11.82 13.65
N THR A 72 -11.65 -10.84 12.76
CA THR A 72 -12.18 -11.12 11.42
C THR A 72 -11.21 -12.03 10.68
N GLU A 73 -9.90 -11.72 10.66
CA GLU A 73 -8.84 -12.56 10.06
C GLU A 73 -8.86 -14.01 10.55
N MET A 74 -9.07 -14.22 11.85
CA MET A 74 -9.09 -15.56 12.44
C MET A 74 -10.36 -16.36 12.14
N PHE A 75 -11.54 -15.73 12.19
CA PHE A 75 -12.81 -16.47 12.21
C PHE A 75 -13.60 -16.39 10.89
N LEU A 76 -13.42 -15.34 10.08
CA LEU A 76 -14.18 -15.04 8.85
C LEU A 76 -13.30 -14.98 7.58
N PRO A 77 -12.48 -16.01 7.26
CA PRO A 77 -11.47 -15.96 6.20
C PRO A 77 -12.02 -15.69 4.80
N ALA A 78 -13.24 -16.13 4.48
CA ALA A 78 -13.88 -15.87 3.19
C ALA A 78 -14.32 -14.40 3.04
N GLU A 79 -14.99 -13.86 4.07
CA GLU A 79 -15.31 -12.43 4.11
C GLU A 79 -14.06 -11.56 4.12
N ASN A 80 -12.96 -12.02 4.74
CA ASN A 80 -11.69 -11.31 4.64
C ASN A 80 -11.16 -11.24 3.22
N ILE A 81 -11.48 -12.18 2.33
CA ILE A 81 -11.02 -12.08 0.94
C ILE A 81 -11.80 -10.96 0.23
N VAL A 82 -13.14 -10.97 0.35
CA VAL A 82 -14.01 -9.93 -0.23
C VAL A 82 -13.70 -8.55 0.37
N ARG A 83 -13.62 -8.47 1.70
CA ARG A 83 -13.27 -7.24 2.41
C ARG A 83 -11.87 -6.76 2.03
N ARG A 84 -10.85 -7.62 1.95
CA ARG A 84 -9.50 -7.23 1.51
C ARG A 84 -9.50 -6.72 0.08
N LEU A 85 -10.27 -7.34 -0.81
CA LEU A 85 -10.41 -6.90 -2.19
C LEU A 85 -10.99 -5.48 -2.27
N LEU A 86 -12.08 -5.23 -1.54
CA LEU A 86 -12.71 -3.90 -1.47
C LEU A 86 -11.77 -2.87 -0.85
N CYS A 87 -11.19 -3.15 0.31
CA CYS A 87 -10.25 -2.24 0.97
C CYS A 87 -9.00 -1.95 0.11
N ARG A 88 -8.49 -2.93 -0.64
CA ARG A 88 -7.35 -2.72 -1.55
C ARG A 88 -7.73 -1.85 -2.74
N THR A 89 -8.94 -2.00 -3.26
CA THR A 89 -9.47 -1.13 -4.31
C THR A 89 -9.62 0.31 -3.83
N GLU A 90 -10.18 0.51 -2.63
CA GLU A 90 -10.26 1.82 -1.98
C GLU A 90 -8.87 2.41 -1.71
N HIS A 91 -7.93 1.59 -1.26
CA HIS A 91 -6.56 2.02 -1.01
C HIS A 91 -5.86 2.49 -2.29
N ILE A 92 -6.05 1.81 -3.43
CA ILE A 92 -5.56 2.28 -4.73
C ILE A 92 -6.18 3.64 -5.06
N MET A 93 -7.50 3.78 -4.89
CA MET A 93 -8.19 5.03 -5.16
C MET A 93 -7.64 6.18 -4.33
N GLN A 94 -7.41 5.97 -3.05
CA GLN A 94 -6.85 6.97 -2.14
C GLN A 94 -5.40 7.31 -2.49
N ALA A 95 -4.54 6.30 -2.62
CA ALA A 95 -3.11 6.48 -2.86
C ALA A 95 -2.80 7.18 -4.19
N HIS A 96 -3.64 6.95 -5.21
CA HIS A 96 -3.47 7.54 -6.54
C HIS A 96 -4.37 8.75 -6.83
N ASP A 97 -5.15 9.21 -5.84
CA ASP A 97 -6.13 10.31 -5.98
C ASP A 97 -7.15 10.06 -7.11
N VAL A 98 -7.67 8.83 -7.18
CA VAL A 98 -8.67 8.41 -8.18
C VAL A 98 -10.06 8.46 -7.53
N CYS A 99 -10.86 9.43 -7.95
CA CYS A 99 -12.24 9.54 -7.50
C CYS A 99 -13.15 8.48 -8.17
N VAL A 100 -14.35 8.27 -7.60
CA VAL A 100 -15.33 7.27 -8.06
C VAL A 100 -15.70 7.46 -9.54
N THR A 101 -15.81 8.69 -10.03
CA THR A 101 -16.16 8.97 -11.44
C THR A 101 -15.04 8.57 -12.40
N THR A 102 -13.78 8.83 -12.04
CA THR A 102 -12.62 8.38 -12.80
C THR A 102 -12.53 6.85 -12.78
N MET A 103 -12.70 6.22 -11.62
CA MET A 103 -12.68 4.76 -11.50
C MET A 103 -13.83 4.10 -12.30
N THR A 104 -15.02 4.69 -12.29
CA THR A 104 -16.14 4.23 -13.13
C THR A 104 -15.77 4.31 -14.61
N THR A 105 -15.16 5.41 -15.05
CA THR A 105 -14.76 5.61 -16.45
C THR A 105 -13.68 4.60 -16.86
N LEU A 106 -12.71 4.31 -15.98
CA LEU A 106 -11.73 3.24 -16.19
C LEU A 106 -12.39 1.87 -16.38
N LEU A 107 -13.42 1.57 -15.59
CA LEU A 107 -14.13 0.29 -15.60
C LEU A 107 -15.33 0.24 -16.56
N ALA A 108 -15.52 1.27 -17.39
CA ALA A 108 -16.63 1.35 -18.33
C ALA A 108 -16.77 0.14 -19.27
N PRO A 109 -15.68 -0.51 -19.76
CA PRO A 109 -15.80 -1.70 -20.61
C PRO A 109 -16.56 -2.88 -19.98
N TRP A 110 -16.60 -2.97 -18.65
CA TRP A 110 -17.33 -4.01 -17.91
C TRP A 110 -18.71 -3.53 -17.42
N ASN A 111 -19.22 -2.41 -17.95
CA ASN A 111 -20.52 -1.84 -17.60
C ASN A 111 -20.70 -1.49 -16.11
N ILE A 112 -19.60 -1.25 -15.38
CA ILE A 112 -19.64 -0.83 -13.98
C ILE A 112 -20.08 0.62 -13.91
N ARG A 113 -21.19 0.88 -13.21
CA ARG A 113 -21.78 2.22 -13.04
C ARG A 113 -21.39 2.83 -11.69
N PRO A 114 -21.45 4.16 -11.52
CA PRO A 114 -21.11 4.79 -10.24
C PRO A 114 -21.95 4.29 -9.05
N ALA A 115 -23.18 3.85 -9.31
CA ALA A 115 -24.07 3.29 -8.30
C ALA A 115 -23.52 1.98 -7.69
N VAL A 116 -22.71 1.22 -8.43
CA VAL A 116 -22.09 -0.01 -7.94
C VAL A 116 -21.10 0.28 -6.81
N PHE A 117 -20.37 1.40 -6.88
CA PHE A 117 -19.43 1.82 -5.82
C PHE A 117 -20.11 2.24 -4.51
N ARG A 118 -21.44 2.44 -4.51
CA ARG A 118 -22.20 2.73 -3.28
C ARG A 118 -22.57 1.47 -2.51
N ASP A 119 -22.41 0.30 -3.12
CA ASP A 119 -22.83 -0.99 -2.58
C ASP A 119 -21.63 -1.95 -2.62
N PRO A 120 -20.92 -2.12 -1.49
CA PRO A 120 -19.68 -2.89 -1.44
C PRO A 120 -19.87 -4.35 -1.88
N ASP A 121 -21.01 -4.96 -1.56
CA ASP A 121 -21.30 -6.35 -1.93
C ASP A 121 -21.47 -6.48 -3.44
N LYS A 122 -22.21 -5.55 -4.07
CA LYS A 122 -22.30 -5.52 -5.53
C LYS A 122 -20.96 -5.25 -6.18
N LEU A 123 -20.16 -4.33 -5.63
CA LEU A 123 -18.84 -4.04 -6.18
C LEU A 123 -17.96 -5.29 -6.18
N ALA A 124 -17.99 -6.08 -5.10
CA ALA A 124 -17.25 -7.34 -5.03
C ALA A 124 -17.63 -8.32 -6.13
N ASP A 125 -18.93 -8.44 -6.46
CA ASP A 125 -19.41 -9.31 -7.54
C ASP A 125 -18.88 -8.91 -8.92
N TYR A 126 -18.65 -7.61 -9.14
CA TYR A 126 -18.10 -7.11 -10.39
C TYR A 126 -16.58 -7.25 -10.49
N LEU A 127 -15.85 -7.31 -9.37
CA LEU A 127 -14.38 -7.34 -9.33
C LEU A 127 -13.82 -8.73 -9.69
N THR A 128 -14.08 -9.17 -10.92
CA THR A 128 -13.61 -10.42 -11.51
C THR A 128 -12.10 -10.43 -11.74
N GLY A 129 -11.51 -11.62 -11.91
CA GLY A 129 -10.07 -11.77 -12.15
C GLY A 129 -9.53 -10.97 -13.34
N GLU A 130 -10.34 -10.76 -14.38
CA GLU A 130 -9.98 -9.91 -15.52
C GLU A 130 -9.83 -8.44 -15.12
N ILE A 131 -10.78 -7.91 -14.36
CA ILE A 131 -10.73 -6.53 -13.84
C ILE A 131 -9.56 -6.38 -12.87
N LEU A 132 -9.31 -7.36 -12.00
CA LEU A 132 -8.17 -7.32 -11.08
C LEU A 132 -6.83 -7.31 -11.82
N THR A 133 -6.72 -8.08 -12.89
CA THR A 133 -5.52 -8.10 -13.74
C THR A 133 -5.33 -6.75 -14.44
N ALA A 134 -6.42 -6.18 -14.99
CA ALA A 134 -6.38 -4.86 -15.61
C ALA A 134 -5.97 -3.77 -14.62
N LEU A 135 -6.57 -3.74 -13.41
CA LEU A 135 -6.20 -2.81 -12.34
C LEU A 135 -4.73 -3.00 -11.93
N ALA A 136 -4.26 -4.23 -11.78
CA ALA A 136 -2.86 -4.50 -11.46
C ALA A 136 -1.92 -3.91 -12.52
N ASP A 137 -2.20 -4.13 -13.80
CA ASP A 137 -1.38 -3.62 -14.90
C ASP A 137 -1.44 -2.10 -15.03
N TRP A 138 -2.58 -1.49 -14.73
CA TRP A 138 -2.74 -0.04 -14.82
C TRP A 138 -2.00 0.69 -13.71
N PHE A 139 -1.93 0.11 -12.51
CA PHE A 139 -1.32 0.70 -11.32
C PHE A 139 0.05 0.09 -10.95
N TYR A 140 0.60 -0.80 -11.78
CA TYR A 140 1.88 -1.49 -11.56
C TYR A 140 1.92 -2.34 -10.28
N LEU A 141 0.85 -3.08 -10.02
CA LEU A 141 0.64 -3.87 -8.80
C LEU A 141 0.74 -5.38 -9.05
N ASN A 142 0.75 -6.14 -7.97
CA ASN A 142 0.61 -7.58 -7.98
C ASN A 142 -0.86 -7.99 -8.10
N PRO A 143 -1.26 -8.73 -9.14
CA PRO A 143 -2.64 -9.22 -9.25
C PRO A 143 -3.01 -10.15 -8.08
N GLU A 144 -2.05 -10.90 -7.53
CA GLU A 144 -2.26 -11.74 -6.35
C GLU A 144 -2.41 -10.91 -5.06
N TRP A 145 -2.00 -9.64 -5.09
CA TRP A 145 -2.31 -8.72 -4.00
C TRP A 145 -3.75 -8.23 -4.15
N LEU A 146 -4.19 -7.84 -5.34
CA LEU A 146 -5.59 -7.41 -5.50
C LEU A 146 -6.60 -8.49 -5.08
N ASN A 147 -6.33 -9.76 -5.39
CA ASN A 147 -7.24 -10.87 -5.05
C ASN A 147 -7.09 -11.42 -3.61
N GLY A 148 -6.30 -10.78 -2.74
CA GLY A 148 -6.21 -11.18 -1.33
C GLY A 148 -5.14 -12.22 -0.98
N ARG A 149 -4.46 -12.82 -1.96
CA ARG A 149 -3.57 -13.98 -1.74
C ARG A 149 -2.20 -13.63 -1.17
N VAL A 150 -1.60 -12.53 -1.62
CA VAL A 150 -0.34 -12.03 -1.04
C VAL A 150 -0.56 -10.80 -0.18
N ARG A 151 0.41 -10.54 0.71
CA ARG A 151 0.37 -9.42 1.66
C ARG A 151 0.80 -8.10 1.04
N TYR A 152 1.71 -8.13 0.06
CA TYR A 152 2.41 -6.94 -0.42
C TYR A 152 2.06 -6.56 -1.86
N PRO A 153 1.80 -5.27 -2.13
CA PRO A 153 1.25 -4.79 -3.40
C PRO A 153 2.13 -4.90 -4.64
N LEU A 154 3.45 -5.00 -4.52
CA LEU A 154 4.35 -4.84 -5.68
C LEU A 154 4.73 -6.19 -6.29
N SER A 155 4.45 -6.38 -7.59
CA SER A 155 4.85 -7.58 -8.35
C SER A 155 6.05 -7.37 -9.26
N ARG A 156 6.27 -6.16 -9.78
CA ARG A 156 7.28 -5.88 -10.81
C ARG A 156 7.75 -4.44 -10.67
N ALA A 157 8.83 -4.23 -9.93
CA ALA A 157 9.50 -2.95 -9.98
C ALA A 157 10.16 -2.82 -11.37
N GLY A 158 9.95 -1.70 -12.06
CA GLY A 158 10.50 -1.45 -13.40
C GLY A 158 12.00 -1.69 -13.44
N GLU A 159 12.51 -2.11 -14.58
CA GLU A 159 13.93 -2.39 -14.73
C GLU A 159 14.74 -1.11 -14.93
N TRP A 160 15.97 -1.10 -14.43
CA TRP A 160 16.88 -0.01 -14.71
C TRP A 160 17.34 -0.06 -16.17
N PRO A 161 17.40 1.08 -16.85
CA PRO A 161 18.05 1.14 -18.16
C PRO A 161 19.53 0.79 -18.06
N ALA A 162 20.08 0.25 -19.15
CA ALA A 162 21.48 -0.19 -19.22
C ALA A 162 22.48 0.97 -19.29
N THR A 163 22.06 2.16 -19.74
CA THR A 163 22.95 3.31 -19.96
C THR A 163 22.39 4.61 -19.36
N GLN A 164 23.29 5.56 -19.11
CA GLN A 164 22.93 6.89 -18.60
C GLN A 164 22.04 7.67 -19.57
N ASP A 165 22.29 7.56 -20.88
CA ASP A 165 21.49 8.25 -21.90
C ASP A 165 20.06 7.72 -21.92
N ALA A 166 19.89 6.39 -21.85
CA ALA A 166 18.57 5.77 -21.74
C ALA A 166 17.86 6.15 -20.43
N PHE A 167 18.61 6.31 -19.33
CA PHE A 167 18.08 6.87 -18.09
C PHE A 167 17.60 8.31 -18.25
N CYS A 168 18.39 9.17 -18.88
CA CYS A 168 18.01 10.56 -19.12
C CYS A 168 16.79 10.67 -20.05
N GLN A 169 16.70 9.80 -21.06
CA GLN A 169 15.53 9.68 -21.94
C GLN A 169 14.28 9.26 -21.17
N LEU A 170 14.42 8.26 -20.28
CA LEU A 170 13.33 7.79 -19.42
C LEU A 170 12.84 8.90 -18.49
N ILE A 171 13.73 9.72 -17.94
CA ILE A 171 13.37 10.88 -17.11
C ILE A 171 12.62 11.94 -17.92
N SER A 172 13.04 12.21 -19.17
CA SER A 172 12.40 13.19 -20.06
C SER A 172 11.09 12.75 -20.72
N ASP A 173 10.64 11.52 -20.49
CA ASP A 173 9.39 11.02 -21.06
C ASP A 173 8.23 11.98 -20.72
N SER A 174 7.50 12.42 -21.74
CA SER A 174 6.41 13.40 -21.61
C SER A 174 5.24 12.91 -20.75
N ASP A 175 5.14 11.59 -20.57
CA ASP A 175 4.14 11.01 -19.67
C ASP A 175 4.51 11.18 -18.20
N ASN A 176 5.77 11.49 -17.86
CA ASN A 176 6.17 11.72 -16.48
C ASN A 176 5.66 13.07 -15.98
N VAL A 177 4.84 13.05 -14.93
CA VAL A 177 4.27 14.26 -14.32
C VAL A 177 5.10 14.72 -13.13
N ASP A 178 5.57 13.76 -12.33
CA ASP A 178 6.41 13.99 -11.15
C ASP A 178 7.33 12.77 -10.94
N ILE A 179 8.56 13.03 -10.52
CA ILE A 179 9.64 12.03 -10.42
C ILE A 179 10.31 12.21 -9.06
N ILE A 180 10.44 11.10 -8.32
CA ILE A 180 11.22 11.06 -7.09
C ILE A 180 12.48 10.22 -7.34
N LEU A 181 13.64 10.86 -7.26
CA LEU A 181 14.93 10.20 -7.11
C LEU A 181 15.22 10.07 -5.62
N TRP A 182 15.38 8.86 -5.12
CA TRP A 182 15.60 8.64 -3.71
C TRP A 182 16.85 7.85 -3.42
N HIS A 183 17.44 8.12 -2.25
CA HIS A 183 18.42 7.25 -1.63
C HIS A 183 18.04 7.00 -0.16
N SER A 184 18.51 5.88 0.40
CA SER A 184 18.30 5.53 1.80
C SER A 184 19.47 5.97 2.65
N PHE A 185 19.22 6.19 3.95
CA PHE A 185 20.29 6.18 4.94
C PHE A 185 21.02 4.82 4.93
N PRO A 186 22.27 4.76 5.39
CA PRO A 186 22.94 3.49 5.64
C PRO A 186 22.10 2.67 6.63
N PHE A 187 21.66 1.49 6.22
CA PHE A 187 20.94 0.58 7.10
C PHE A 187 21.88 0.15 8.24
N ALA A 188 21.48 0.37 9.49
CA ALA A 188 22.23 -0.12 10.64
C ALA A 188 22.07 -1.66 10.76
N GLY A 189 23.16 -2.40 10.56
CA GLY A 189 23.25 -3.87 10.72
C GLY A 189 23.51 -4.64 9.43
N VAL A 190 24.67 -5.33 9.39
CA VAL A 190 25.21 -6.36 8.43
C VAL A 190 25.00 -6.18 6.90
N HIS A 191 24.39 -5.10 6.43
CA HIS A 191 24.37 -4.69 5.02
C HIS A 191 24.67 -3.19 4.90
N SER A 192 25.93 -2.79 5.12
CA SER A 192 26.40 -1.43 4.87
C SER A 192 26.41 -1.10 3.37
N GLN A 193 25.22 -0.88 2.82
CA GLN A 193 24.97 -0.56 1.43
C GLN A 193 23.76 0.40 1.40
N GLU A 194 23.99 1.67 1.12
CA GLU A 194 22.90 2.60 0.80
C GLU A 194 22.20 2.11 -0.47
N TYR A 195 20.87 2.19 -0.51
CA TYR A 195 20.08 1.86 -1.68
C TYR A 195 19.53 3.13 -2.30
N CYS A 196 19.24 3.05 -3.58
CA CYS A 196 18.62 4.12 -4.33
C CYS A 196 17.57 3.57 -5.29
N GLY A 197 16.69 4.47 -5.73
CA GLY A 197 15.63 4.12 -6.64
C GLY A 197 15.01 5.35 -7.27
N VAL A 198 14.10 5.08 -8.20
CA VAL A 198 13.38 6.13 -8.94
C VAL A 198 11.91 5.76 -9.00
N LEU A 199 11.06 6.73 -8.70
CA LEU A 199 9.62 6.63 -8.81
C LEU A 199 9.13 7.60 -9.86
N PHE A 200 8.34 7.12 -10.80
CA PHE A 200 7.74 7.92 -11.86
C PHE A 200 6.23 7.95 -11.68
N ARG A 201 5.66 9.12 -11.38
CA ARG A 201 4.22 9.33 -11.48
C ARG A 201 3.89 9.65 -12.93
N LYS A 202 3.32 8.67 -13.64
CA LYS A 202 3.06 8.77 -15.08
C LYS A 202 1.61 9.09 -15.37
N LYS A 203 1.34 10.04 -16.26
CA LYS A 203 0.01 10.23 -16.85
C LYS A 203 -0.28 9.05 -17.77
N LYS A 204 -1.45 8.43 -17.60
CA LYS A 204 -1.92 7.34 -18.45
C LYS A 204 -3.39 7.55 -18.77
N GLU A 205 -3.74 7.53 -20.06
CA GLU A 205 -5.12 7.58 -20.51
C GLU A 205 -5.61 6.17 -20.84
N ILE A 206 -6.68 5.73 -20.18
CA ILE A 206 -7.27 4.40 -20.34
C ILE A 206 -8.78 4.57 -20.36
N ASN A 207 -9.44 4.05 -21.39
CA ASN A 207 -10.90 4.15 -21.52
C ASN A 207 -11.44 5.59 -21.37
N LYS A 208 -10.67 6.58 -21.84
CA LYS A 208 -10.93 8.04 -21.70
C LYS A 208 -10.83 8.58 -20.26
N ALA A 209 -10.44 7.76 -19.30
CA ALA A 209 -10.06 8.21 -17.97
C ALA A 209 -8.56 8.51 -17.93
N ILE A 210 -8.19 9.60 -17.29
CA ILE A 210 -6.79 9.94 -17.03
C ILE A 210 -6.47 9.53 -15.58
N ILE A 211 -5.44 8.70 -15.42
CA ILE A 211 -4.90 8.30 -14.12
C ILE A 211 -3.41 8.62 -14.02
N TYR A 212 -2.90 8.63 -12.79
CA TYR A 212 -1.51 8.92 -12.48
C TYR A 212 -0.84 7.80 -11.66
N PRO A 213 -0.74 6.57 -12.22
CA PRO A 213 -0.05 5.47 -11.56
C PRO A 213 1.43 5.76 -11.33
N VAL A 214 2.01 5.09 -10.33
CA VAL A 214 3.42 5.27 -9.97
C VAL A 214 4.22 4.03 -10.33
N LEU A 215 5.11 4.16 -11.30
CA LEU A 215 6.10 3.14 -11.64
C LEU A 215 7.32 3.30 -10.73
N SER A 216 7.64 2.27 -9.96
CA SER A 216 8.88 2.21 -9.17
C SER A 216 9.91 1.38 -9.90
N LEU A 217 11.12 1.90 -10.14
CA LEU A 217 12.23 1.04 -10.55
C LEU A 217 12.67 0.13 -9.40
N SER A 218 13.23 -1.03 -9.73
CA SER A 218 13.79 -1.98 -8.78
C SER A 218 14.88 -1.32 -7.95
N PRO A 219 14.82 -1.27 -6.62
CA PRO A 219 15.87 -0.62 -5.83
C PRO A 219 17.23 -1.28 -6.07
N VAL A 220 18.27 -0.45 -6.22
CA VAL A 220 19.64 -0.92 -6.43
C VAL A 220 20.57 -0.28 -5.40
N ARG A 221 21.69 -0.94 -5.14
CA ARG A 221 22.73 -0.35 -4.30
C ARG A 221 23.23 0.94 -4.93
N MET A 222 23.36 1.99 -4.11
CA MET A 222 24.02 3.22 -4.49
C MET A 222 25.50 2.97 -4.81
N ASN A 223 25.94 3.43 -5.97
CA ASN A 223 27.33 3.41 -6.40
C ASN A 223 27.64 4.72 -7.14
N LYS A 224 28.93 4.96 -7.44
CA LYS A 224 29.39 6.19 -8.12
C LYS A 224 28.70 6.41 -9.47
N GLU A 225 28.36 5.33 -10.17
CA GLU A 225 27.68 5.43 -11.47
C GLU A 225 26.25 5.96 -11.31
N LYS A 226 25.45 5.37 -10.42
CA LYS A 226 24.07 5.82 -10.15
C LYS A 226 24.03 7.22 -9.55
N GLU A 227 25.00 7.55 -8.70
CA GLU A 227 25.19 8.92 -8.17
C GLU A 227 25.42 9.92 -9.31
N ASN A 228 26.30 9.61 -10.27
CA ASN A 228 26.54 10.45 -11.45
C ASN A 228 25.28 10.59 -12.33
N TRP A 229 24.50 9.51 -12.50
CA TRP A 229 23.25 9.54 -13.26
C TRP A 229 22.25 10.51 -12.62
N PHE A 230 22.10 10.43 -11.29
CA PHE A 230 21.20 11.29 -10.52
C PHE A 230 21.66 12.75 -10.53
N HIS A 231 22.95 13.03 -10.40
CA HIS A 231 23.49 14.38 -10.56
C HIS A 231 23.21 14.95 -11.95
N THR A 232 23.38 14.14 -12.99
CA THR A 232 23.15 14.58 -14.38
C THR A 232 21.67 14.87 -14.62
N ALA A 233 20.78 13.98 -14.19
CA ALA A 233 19.33 14.20 -14.28
C ALA A 233 18.91 15.44 -13.49
N ARG A 234 19.41 15.64 -12.27
CA ARG A 234 19.13 16.83 -11.45
C ARG A 234 19.54 18.11 -12.16
N ASN A 235 20.70 18.13 -12.82
CA ASN A 235 21.19 19.33 -13.51
C ASN A 235 20.40 19.63 -14.80
N LEU A 236 20.06 18.60 -15.57
CA LEU A 236 19.29 18.74 -16.82
C LEU A 236 17.85 19.18 -16.55
N TYR A 237 17.25 18.70 -15.45
CA TYR A 237 15.83 18.89 -15.15
C TYR A 237 15.59 19.73 -13.88
N ALA A 238 16.57 20.55 -13.48
CA ALA A 238 16.56 21.36 -12.25
C ALA A 238 15.35 22.31 -12.11
N LYS A 239 14.58 22.53 -13.19
CA LYS A 239 13.46 23.48 -13.24
C LYS A 239 12.07 22.83 -13.30
N THR A 240 11.92 21.51 -13.41
CA THR A 240 10.57 20.90 -13.40
C THR A 240 10.56 19.42 -12.96
N SER A 241 9.60 19.08 -12.09
CA SER A 241 9.08 17.74 -11.80
C SER A 241 10.04 16.66 -11.26
N VAL A 242 11.33 16.92 -11.03
CA VAL A 242 12.26 15.96 -10.42
C VAL A 242 12.63 16.38 -9.00
N ARG A 243 12.33 15.52 -8.02
CA ARG A 243 12.67 15.71 -6.61
C ARG A 243 13.73 14.71 -6.17
N THR A 244 14.80 15.20 -5.58
CA THR A 244 15.83 14.38 -4.94
C THR A 244 15.60 14.34 -3.43
N VAL A 245 15.41 13.14 -2.87
CA VAL A 245 15.00 12.96 -1.48
C VAL A 245 15.79 11.88 -0.77
N THR A 246 15.89 12.02 0.56
CA THR A 246 16.41 10.98 1.45
C THR A 246 15.22 10.26 2.11
N LEU A 247 15.14 8.94 1.95
CA LEU A 247 14.14 8.12 2.66
C LEU A 247 14.68 7.67 4.01
N ARG A 248 13.84 7.79 5.05
CA ARG A 248 14.12 7.21 6.37
C ARG A 248 14.26 5.68 6.23
N PRO A 249 15.03 5.00 7.11
CA PRO A 249 15.26 3.56 7.00
C PRO A 249 13.99 2.72 6.83
N ALA A 250 12.93 3.01 7.60
CA ALA A 250 11.66 2.30 7.49
C ALA A 250 10.95 2.54 6.14
N GLN A 251 10.99 3.77 5.61
CA GLN A 251 10.39 4.10 4.31
C GLN A 251 11.12 3.37 3.18
N ALA A 252 12.46 3.37 3.22
CA ALA A 252 13.28 2.66 2.26
C ALA A 252 13.06 1.14 2.35
N GLU A 253 13.07 0.56 3.56
CA GLU A 253 12.81 -0.87 3.76
C GLU A 253 11.44 -1.26 3.21
N TYR A 254 10.41 -0.47 3.50
CA TYR A 254 9.04 -0.78 3.09
C TYR A 254 8.87 -0.67 1.58
N LEU A 255 9.50 0.32 0.95
CA LEU A 255 9.50 0.41 -0.51
C LEU A 255 10.26 -0.76 -1.13
N MET A 256 11.44 -1.12 -0.59
CA MET A 256 12.27 -2.22 -1.10
C MET A 256 11.62 -3.59 -0.96
N THR A 257 10.94 -3.83 0.15
CA THR A 257 10.23 -5.10 0.41
C THR A 257 8.81 -5.09 -0.18
N GLY A 258 8.42 -4.00 -0.84
CA GLY A 258 7.11 -3.86 -1.47
C GLY A 258 5.95 -3.73 -0.50
N LYS A 259 6.20 -3.41 0.79
CA LYS A 259 5.20 -3.31 1.86
C LYS A 259 4.24 -2.12 1.70
N ILE A 260 4.65 -1.07 0.99
CA ILE A 260 3.84 0.13 0.74
C ILE A 260 3.63 0.35 -0.76
N LEU A 261 2.54 1.07 -1.11
CA LEU A 261 2.37 1.59 -2.45
C LEU A 261 3.36 2.75 -2.67
N PRO A 262 4.13 2.77 -3.78
CA PRO A 262 5.04 3.88 -4.09
C PRO A 262 4.35 5.24 -4.17
N ALA A 263 3.06 5.26 -4.52
CA ALA A 263 2.27 6.48 -4.60
C ALA A 263 2.14 7.23 -3.26
N GLU A 264 2.20 6.52 -2.13
CA GLU A 264 2.15 7.12 -0.79
C GLU A 264 3.30 8.11 -0.56
N LEU A 265 4.46 7.88 -1.18
CA LEU A 265 5.63 8.75 -1.05
C LEU A 265 5.45 10.10 -1.75
N PHE A 266 4.47 10.23 -2.65
CA PHE A 266 4.15 11.49 -3.30
C PHE A 266 3.26 12.39 -2.44
N SER A 267 2.55 11.81 -1.47
CA SER A 267 1.55 12.49 -0.64
C SER A 267 2.09 12.93 0.73
N ILE A 268 3.30 12.50 1.10
CA ILE A 268 3.92 12.82 2.39
C ILE A 268 5.14 13.75 2.24
N PRO A 269 5.49 14.52 3.28
CA PRO A 269 6.74 15.27 3.30
C PRO A 269 7.93 14.31 3.36
N LEU A 270 8.88 14.47 2.44
CA LEU A 270 10.13 13.71 2.41
C LEU A 270 11.32 14.60 2.76
N LEU A 271 12.40 14.00 3.25
CA LEU A 271 13.62 14.75 3.58
C LEU A 271 14.33 15.12 2.27
N PRO A 272 14.85 16.35 2.13
CA PRO A 272 15.67 16.70 0.99
C PRO A 272 16.96 15.87 0.95
N TRP A 273 17.47 15.62 -0.25
CA TRP A 273 18.81 15.08 -0.49
C TRP A 273 19.82 16.21 -0.73
#